data_AF-A8JZW8-F1
#
_entry.id   AF-A8JZW8-F1
#
_cell.length_a   1.000
_cell.length_b   1.000
_cell.length_c   1.000
_cell.angle_alpha   90.00
_cell.angle_beta   90.00
_cell.angle_gamma   90.00
#
_symmetry.space_group_name_H-M   'P 1'
#
loop_
_entity.id
_entity.type
_entity.pdbx_description
1 polymer ?
#
loop_
_entity_poly.entity_id
_entity_poly.type
_entity_poly.pdbx_seq_one_letter_code
_entity_poly.pdbx_strand_id
1 'polypeptide(L)'
;MKPICIIPARSGSKGLPDKNMLFLAGKPMIFHTIDAAIESGMFDKKDIFVSTDSELYREICLERGISVVMRKPELSTDQATSYDMLKDFLSDYEDNQEFVLLQVTSPLRKSWHIKEAM
;
A
#
# COMPACT_ATOMS: atom_id res chain seq x y z
N MET A 1 8.94 -15.34 -10.31
CA MET A 1 8.23 -14.05 -10.47
C MET A 1 8.62 -13.16 -9.31
N LYS A 2 8.61 -11.83 -9.47
CA LYS A 2 8.70 -10.96 -8.29
C LYS A 2 7.36 -11.01 -7.54
N PRO A 3 7.35 -10.93 -6.21
CA PRO A 3 6.11 -10.88 -5.45
C PRO A 3 5.35 -9.58 -5.75
N ILE A 4 4.06 -9.56 -5.40
CA ILE A 4 3.23 -8.36 -5.46
C ILE A 4 3.50 -7.51 -4.21
N CYS A 5 3.58 -6.19 -4.35
CA CYS A 5 3.62 -5.28 -3.20
C CYS A 5 2.25 -4.66 -2.97
N ILE A 6 1.72 -4.76 -1.75
CA ILE A 6 0.43 -4.18 -1.35
C ILE A 6 0.65 -3.18 -0.24
N ILE A 7 0.18 -1.95 -0.44
CA ILE A 7 0.33 -0.81 0.46
C ILE A 7 -1.06 -0.36 0.93
N PRO A 8 -1.50 -0.77 2.14
CA PRO A 8 -2.79 -0.38 2.68
C PRO A 8 -2.81 1.11 3.08
N ALA A 9 -3.70 1.90 2.48
CA ALA A 9 -3.83 3.33 2.72
C ALA A 9 -5.31 3.77 2.83
N ARG A 10 -6.02 3.25 3.84
CA ARG A 10 -7.37 3.73 4.20
C ARG A 10 -7.33 5.19 4.67
N SER A 11 -8.28 6.00 4.21
CA SER A 11 -8.44 7.42 4.59
C SER A 11 -9.07 7.60 5.99
N GLY A 12 -10.05 6.76 6.34
CA GLY A 12 -10.81 6.81 7.60
C GLY A 12 -10.04 6.41 8.87
N SER A 13 -8.88 6.99 9.15
CA SER A 13 -8.07 6.67 10.33
C SER A 13 -8.64 7.25 11.63
N LYS A 14 -9.00 6.38 12.61
CA LYS A 14 -9.62 6.80 13.90
C LYS A 14 -8.83 7.84 14.69
N GLY A 15 -7.52 7.62 14.85
CA GLY A 15 -6.70 8.46 15.73
C GLY A 15 -6.27 9.76 15.07
N LEU A 16 -6.07 9.74 13.76
CA LEU A 16 -5.57 10.86 12.99
C LEU A 16 -6.16 10.79 11.59
N PRO A 17 -7.17 11.61 11.26
CA PRO A 17 -7.77 11.66 9.93
C PRO A 17 -6.70 11.83 8.85
N ASP A 18 -6.85 11.09 7.76
CA ASP A 18 -5.94 11.13 6.61
C ASP A 18 -4.45 10.90 6.94
N LYS A 19 -4.14 10.17 8.02
CA LYS A 19 -2.74 9.96 8.46
C LYS A 19 -1.79 9.50 7.35
N ASN A 20 -2.29 8.72 6.40
CA ASN A 20 -1.48 8.17 5.31
C ASN A 20 -1.06 9.23 4.29
N MET A 21 -1.78 10.36 4.21
CA MET A 21 -1.47 11.49 3.35
C MET A 21 -0.86 12.69 4.09
N LEU A 22 -0.78 12.65 5.42
CA LEU A 22 -0.09 13.68 6.17
C LEU A 22 1.38 13.77 5.77
N PHE A 23 1.89 15.00 5.81
CA PHE A 23 3.27 15.27 5.48
C PHE A 23 4.19 14.88 6.64
N LEU A 24 5.19 14.07 6.33
CA LEU A 24 6.31 13.77 7.20
C LEU A 24 7.60 14.13 6.47
N ALA A 25 8.42 15.00 7.06
CA ALA A 25 9.68 15.46 6.45
C ALA A 25 9.49 15.97 4.99
N GLY A 26 8.45 16.77 4.76
CA GLY A 26 8.20 17.41 3.45
C GLY A 26 7.55 16.51 2.39
N LYS A 27 7.14 15.27 2.73
CA LYS A 27 6.52 14.33 1.79
C LYS A 27 5.33 13.61 2.45
N PRO A 28 4.20 13.41 1.74
CA PRO A 28 3.10 12.56 2.21
C PRO A 28 3.58 11.18 2.68
N MET A 29 3.07 10.71 3.82
CA MET A 29 3.54 9.46 4.47
C MET A 29 3.52 8.25 3.54
N ILE A 30 2.45 8.07 2.76
CA ILE A 30 2.30 6.97 1.80
C ILE A 30 3.46 6.91 0.80
N PHE A 31 3.99 8.07 0.41
CA PHE A 31 5.03 8.17 -0.59
C PHE A 31 6.41 7.78 -0.08
N HIS A 32 6.69 7.89 1.22
CA HIS A 32 7.90 7.26 1.78
C HIS A 32 7.87 5.75 1.59
N THR A 33 6.69 5.14 1.72
CA THR A 33 6.51 3.70 1.55
C THR A 33 6.61 3.26 0.08
N ILE A 34 5.92 3.98 -0.81
CA ILE A 34 5.94 3.71 -2.26
C ILE A 34 7.35 3.88 -2.81
N ASP A 35 8.03 4.98 -2.47
CA ASP A 35 9.39 5.25 -2.97
C ASP A 35 10.35 4.16 -2.50
N ALA A 36 10.29 3.76 -1.22
CA ALA A 36 11.10 2.65 -0.71
C ALA A 36 10.83 1.32 -1.44
N ALA A 37 9.58 1.03 -1.82
CA ALA A 37 9.23 -0.17 -2.59
C ALA A 37 9.83 -0.11 -4.00
N ILE A 38 9.71 1.03 -4.69
CA ILE A 38 10.28 1.22 -6.04
C ILE A 38 11.81 1.14 -6.00
N GLU A 39 12.44 1.89 -5.11
CA GLU A 39 13.91 1.96 -4.96
C GLU A 39 14.52 0.62 -4.54
N SER A 40 13.72 -0.27 -3.92
CA SER A 40 14.18 -1.61 -3.58
C SER A 40 14.48 -2.47 -4.81
N GLY A 41 13.82 -2.23 -5.95
CA GLY A 41 13.94 -3.08 -7.14
C GLY A 41 13.40 -4.51 -6.96
N MET A 42 12.84 -4.85 -5.79
CA MET A 42 12.33 -6.18 -5.46
C MET A 42 10.95 -6.47 -6.07
N PHE A 43 10.28 -5.44 -6.57
CA PHE A 43 8.96 -5.52 -7.20
C PHE A 43 9.04 -4.95 -8.62
N ASP A 44 8.17 -5.41 -9.52
CA ASP A 44 7.93 -4.70 -10.76
C ASP A 44 6.96 -3.54 -10.50
N LYS A 45 7.19 -2.37 -11.11
CA LYS A 45 6.43 -1.15 -10.78
C LYS A 45 4.90 -1.33 -10.94
N LYS A 46 4.48 -2.10 -11.95
CA LYS A 46 3.07 -2.42 -12.22
C LYS A 46 2.42 -3.26 -11.11
N ASP A 47 3.23 -4.01 -10.35
CA ASP A 47 2.82 -4.93 -9.30
C ASP A 47 2.97 -4.30 -7.90
N ILE A 48 3.11 -2.97 -7.82
CA ILE A 48 3.02 -2.19 -6.59
C ILE A 48 1.63 -1.55 -6.54
N PHE A 49 0.80 -2.02 -5.60
CA PHE A 49 -0.58 -1.60 -5.45
C PHE A 49 -0.80 -0.81 -4.16
N VAL A 50 -1.51 0.31 -4.27
CA VAL A 50 -2.10 1.01 -3.12
C VAL A 50 -3.54 0.56 -2.95
N SER A 51 -3.89 0.05 -1.77
CA SER A 51 -5.26 -0.32 -1.43
C SER A 51 -5.91 0.77 -0.59
N THR A 52 -6.90 1.49 -1.14
CA THR A 52 -7.54 2.66 -0.52
C THR A 52 -9.06 2.68 -0.72
N ASP A 53 -9.75 3.46 0.11
CA ASP A 53 -11.18 3.76 0.04
C ASP A 53 -11.45 5.21 -0.42
N SER A 54 -10.40 5.96 -0.72
CA SER A 54 -10.47 7.38 -1.08
C SER A 54 -10.14 7.60 -2.56
N GLU A 55 -11.09 8.19 -3.30
CA GLU A 55 -10.88 8.60 -4.69
C GLU A 55 -9.74 9.63 -4.81
N LEU A 56 -9.61 10.54 -3.84
CA LEU A 56 -8.49 11.50 -3.83
C LEU A 56 -7.13 10.79 -3.76
N TYR A 57 -7.01 9.75 -2.93
CA TYR A 57 -5.76 9.00 -2.81
C TYR A 57 -5.47 8.24 -4.09
N ARG A 58 -6.53 7.69 -4.71
CA ARG A 58 -6.45 7.02 -6.00
C ARG A 58 -5.91 7.95 -7.09
N GLU A 59 -6.51 9.12 -7.26
CA GLU A 59 -6.08 10.12 -8.25
C GLU A 59 -4.60 10.47 -8.08
N ILE A 60 -4.20 10.84 -6.85
CA ILE A 60 -2.82 11.20 -6.51
C ILE A 60 -1.82 10.06 -6.79
N CYS A 61 -2.21 8.80 -6.55
CA CYS A 61 -1.34 7.65 -6.83
C CYS A 61 -1.25 7.35 -8.34
N LEU A 62 -2.37 7.45 -9.06
CA LEU A 62 -2.42 7.23 -10.51
C LEU A 62 -1.61 8.28 -11.28
N GLU A 63 -1.63 9.55 -10.84
CA GLU A 63 -0.78 10.62 -11.41
C GLU A 63 0.72 10.29 -11.34
N ARG A 64 1.13 9.47 -10.36
CA ARG A 64 2.52 8.99 -10.21
C ARG A 64 2.78 7.63 -10.90
N GLY A 65 1.76 7.09 -11.58
CA GLY A 65 1.80 5.80 -12.24
C GLY A 65 1.91 4.63 -11.27
N ILE A 66 1.26 4.72 -10.11
CA ILE A 66 1.15 3.64 -9.12
C ILE A 66 -0.21 2.98 -9.27
N SER A 67 -0.25 1.64 -9.30
CA SER A 67 -1.50 0.88 -9.39
C SER A 67 -2.33 1.07 -8.12
N VAL A 68 -3.65 1.20 -8.26
CA VAL A 68 -4.57 1.41 -7.13
C VAL A 68 -5.68 0.37 -7.17
N VAL A 69 -5.99 -0.16 -5.99
CA VAL A 69 -7.10 -1.07 -5.73
C VAL A 69 -8.09 -0.33 -4.84
N MET A 70 -9.29 -0.11 -5.36
CA MET A 70 -10.38 0.46 -4.55
C MET A 70 -10.95 -0.62 -3.65
N ARG A 71 -10.98 -0.34 -2.35
CA ARG A 71 -11.58 -1.23 -1.37
C ARG A 71 -13.09 -1.21 -1.48
N LYS A 72 -13.69 -2.37 -1.28
CA LYS A 72 -15.13 -2.44 -1.00
C LYS A 72 -15.44 -1.71 0.31
N PRO A 73 -16.61 -1.06 0.45
CA PRO A 73 -16.97 -0.32 1.67
C PRO A 73 -16.83 -1.15 2.95
N GLU A 74 -17.21 -2.43 2.92
CA GLU A 74 -17.13 -3.36 4.04
C GLU A 74 -15.68 -3.62 4.51
N LEU A 75 -14.69 -3.53 3.61
CA LEU A 75 -13.26 -3.71 3.89
C LEU A 75 -12.54 -2.41 4.32
N SER A 76 -13.31 -1.34 4.43
CA SER A 76 -12.83 0.00 4.80
C SER A 76 -13.33 0.43 6.17
N THR A 77 -14.04 -0.46 6.86
CA THR A 77 -14.50 -0.23 8.22
C THR A 77 -13.36 -0.35 9.22
N ASP A 78 -13.60 0.09 10.45
CA ASP A 78 -12.64 -0.05 11.54
C ASP A 78 -12.49 -1.47 12.07
N GLN A 79 -13.42 -2.37 11.73
CA GLN A 79 -13.37 -3.79 12.07
C GLN A 79 -12.68 -4.61 10.99
N ALA A 80 -12.62 -4.10 9.76
CA ALA A 80 -11.93 -4.75 8.65
C ALA A 80 -10.43 -4.89 8.95
N THR A 81 -9.94 -6.11 8.83
CA THR A 81 -8.54 -6.42 9.09
C THR A 81 -7.70 -6.27 7.82
N SER A 82 -6.37 -6.20 7.98
CA SER A 82 -5.49 -6.31 6.80
C SER A 82 -5.63 -7.67 6.12
N TYR A 83 -6.00 -8.73 6.85
CA TYR A 83 -6.26 -10.05 6.30
C TYR A 83 -7.48 -10.06 5.38
N ASP A 84 -8.59 -9.44 5.77
CA ASP A 84 -9.81 -9.39 4.95
C ASP A 84 -9.55 -8.66 3.62
N MET A 85 -8.82 -7.54 3.68
CA MET A 85 -8.40 -6.79 2.50
C MET A 85 -7.48 -7.62 1.59
N LEU A 86 -6.51 -8.33 2.17
CA LEU A 86 -5.61 -9.20 1.42
C LEU A 86 -6.37 -10.35 0.76
N LYS A 87 -7.30 -10.97 1.47
CA LYS A 87 -8.12 -12.08 0.96
C LYS A 87 -8.98 -11.63 -0.22
N ASP A 88 -9.56 -10.43 -0.15
CA ASP A 88 -10.33 -9.85 -1.26
C ASP A 88 -9.44 -9.52 -2.45
N PHE A 89 -8.27 -8.89 -2.23
CA PHE A 89 -7.36 -8.54 -3.32
C PHE A 89 -6.77 -9.77 -4.01
N LEU A 90 -6.42 -10.81 -3.24
CA LEU A 90 -5.76 -12.01 -3.74
C LEU A 90 -6.74 -13.03 -4.31
N SER A 91 -8.07 -12.81 -4.26
CA SER A 91 -9.05 -13.78 -4.74
C SER A 91 -8.95 -14.08 -6.24
N ASP A 92 -8.36 -13.15 -7.00
CA ASP A 92 -8.19 -13.23 -8.44
C ASP A 92 -6.80 -13.79 -8.84
N TYR A 93 -5.98 -14.20 -7.87
CA TYR A 93 -4.63 -14.74 -8.07
C TYR A 93 -4.55 -16.23 -7.74
N GLU A 94 -3.48 -16.88 -8.22
CA GLU A 94 -3.19 -18.29 -7.90
C GLU A 94 -2.80 -18.47 -6.42
N ASP A 95 -3.07 -19.65 -5.85
CA ASP A 95 -2.81 -19.96 -4.43
C ASP A 95 -1.34 -19.82 -4.00
N ASN A 96 -0.40 -19.91 -4.94
CA ASN A 96 1.04 -19.77 -4.71
C ASN A 96 1.54 -18.33 -4.90
N GLN A 97 0.65 -17.35 -5.11
CA GLN A 97 1.03 -15.96 -5.31
C GLN A 97 1.72 -15.39 -4.08
N GLU A 98 3.01 -15.06 -4.21
CA GLU A 98 3.77 -14.37 -3.17
C GLU A 98 3.43 -12.89 -3.15
N PHE A 99 3.31 -12.32 -1.95
CA PHE A 99 3.05 -10.89 -1.76
C PHE A 99 3.80 -10.34 -0.54
N VAL A 100 4.02 -9.02 -0.55
CA VAL A 100 4.61 -8.28 0.56
C VAL A 100 3.68 -7.15 0.95
N LEU A 101 3.31 -7.12 2.22
CA LEU A 101 2.49 -6.06 2.82
C LEU A 101 3.40 -4.96 3.38
N LEU A 102 3.33 -3.75 2.82
CA LEU A 102 4.10 -2.60 3.30
C LEU A 102 3.17 -1.54 3.92
N GLN A 103 3.16 -1.48 5.26
CA GLN A 103 2.34 -0.51 5.97
C GLN A 103 2.91 0.90 5.92
N VAL A 104 2.06 1.88 5.62
CA VAL A 104 2.40 3.32 5.56
C VAL A 104 2.87 3.87 6.91
N THR A 105 2.41 3.26 8.02
CA THR A 105 2.79 3.62 9.39
C THR A 105 4.23 3.29 9.78
N SER A 106 5.01 2.71 8.86
CA SER A 106 6.45 2.48 9.01
C SER A 106 7.25 3.36 8.02
N PRO A 107 7.13 4.70 8.07
CA PRO A 107 7.68 5.60 7.05
C PRO A 107 9.22 5.66 7.05
N LEU A 108 9.87 5.18 8.12
CA LEU A 108 11.32 5.10 8.21
C LEU A 108 11.90 3.83 7.55
N ARG A 109 11.06 2.90 7.10
CA ARG A 109 11.52 1.75 6.32
C ARG A 109 12.17 2.24 5.03
N LYS A 110 13.36 1.72 4.73
CA LYS A 110 14.14 2.05 3.56
C LYS A 110 14.17 0.89 2.57
N SER A 111 14.61 1.17 1.36
CA SER A 111 14.70 0.19 0.27
C SER A 111 15.60 -1.00 0.62
N TRP A 112 16.68 -0.79 1.36
CA TRP A 112 17.56 -1.87 1.81
C TRP A 112 16.91 -2.78 2.86
N HIS A 113 16.08 -2.25 3.78
CA HIS A 113 15.32 -3.09 4.72
C HIS A 113 14.38 -4.06 3.99
N ILE A 114 13.85 -3.66 2.82
CA ILE A 114 13.04 -4.55 1.98
C ILE A 114 13.95 -5.62 1.36
N LYS A 115 15.09 -5.23 0.78
CA LYS A 115 16.04 -6.17 0.16
C LYS A 115 16.56 -7.20 1.14
N GLU A 116 16.84 -6.83 2.38
CA GLU A 116 17.37 -7.73 3.42
C GLU A 116 16.34 -8.73 3.94
N ALA A 117 15.05 -8.40 3.86
CA ALA A 117 13.96 -9.26 4.33
C ALA A 117 13.50 -10.28 3.28
N MET A 118 13.93 -10.11 2.03
CA MET A 118 13.56 -10.91 0.86
C MET A 118 14.64 -11.95 0.57
#